data_AF-A0AAP0S138-F1
#
_entry.id   AF-A0AAP0S138-F1
#
_cell.length_a   1.000
_cell.length_b   1.000
_cell.length_c   1.000
_cell.angle_alpha   90.00
_cell.angle_beta   90.00
_cell.angle_gamma   90.00
#
_symmetry.space_group_name_H-M   'P 1'
#
loop_
_entity.id
_entity.type
_entity.pdbx_description
1 polymer ?
#
loop_
_entity_poly.entity_id
_entity_poly.type
_entity_poly.pdbx_seq_one_letter_code
_entity_poly.pdbx_strand_id
1 'polypeptide(L)'
;MIAAASDAIWDNRGACGRKYEVKCTGATNQRDPHPCTGQESVVVTIVDYCPPGCQGTIDLSQEAFASIANPDAGKIKISFQSM
;
A
#
# COMPACT_ATOMS: atom_id res chain seq x y z
N MET A 1 3.29 -6.78 8.33
CA MET A 1 3.79 -7.01 6.96
C MET A 1 4.73 -5.87 6.55
N ILE A 2 5.25 -5.85 5.32
CA ILE A 2 6.24 -4.85 4.87
C ILE A 2 5.76 -4.08 3.64
N ALA A 3 6.35 -2.92 3.40
CA ALA A 3 6.10 -2.10 2.21
C ALA A 3 7.31 -1.24 1.83
N ALA A 4 7.32 -0.76 0.58
CA ALA A 4 8.23 0.28 0.12
C ALA A 4 7.53 1.64 0.07
N ALA A 5 8.24 2.70 0.45
CA ALA A 5 7.71 4.06 0.46
C ALA A 5 8.10 4.81 -0.83
N SER A 6 7.17 5.53 -1.44
CA SER A 6 7.50 6.48 -2.51
C SER A 6 8.03 7.80 -1.95
N ASP A 7 8.41 8.73 -2.81
CA ASP A 7 8.91 10.07 -2.41
C ASP A 7 7.95 10.83 -1.50
N ALA A 8 6.64 10.54 -1.56
CA ALA A 8 5.65 11.16 -0.68
C ALA A 8 5.84 10.78 0.81
N ILE A 9 6.50 9.65 1.09
CA ILE A 9 6.68 9.10 2.44
C ILE A 9 8.17 8.95 2.78
N TRP A 10 9.03 8.62 1.81
CA TRP A 10 10.40 8.14 1.99
C TRP A 10 11.27 9.02 2.91
N ASP A 11 11.04 10.34 2.90
CA ASP A 11 11.63 11.29 3.85
C ASP A 11 13.17 11.15 3.95
N ASN A 12 13.82 11.04 2.79
CA ASN A 12 15.27 10.80 2.68
C ASN A 12 15.77 9.68 3.62
N ARG A 13 15.12 8.51 3.55
CA ARG A 13 15.35 7.32 4.41
C ARG A 13 14.80 7.42 5.84
N GLY A 14 14.26 8.57 6.24
CA GLY A 14 13.63 8.78 7.55
C GLY A 14 12.38 7.92 7.77
N ALA A 15 11.78 7.40 6.70
CA ALA A 15 10.62 6.51 6.78
C ALA A 15 10.94 5.05 7.14
N CYS A 16 12.18 4.58 6.95
CA CYS A 16 12.55 3.21 7.27
C CYS A 16 12.21 2.88 8.74
N GLY A 17 11.48 1.78 8.96
CA GLY A 17 11.02 1.36 10.28
C GLY A 17 9.71 2.02 10.76
N ARG A 18 9.23 3.07 10.10
CA ARG A 18 7.89 3.64 10.40
C ARG A 18 6.80 2.63 10.05
N LYS A 19 5.73 2.64 10.83
CA LYS A 19 4.55 1.80 10.62
C LYS A 19 3.40 2.63 10.09
N TYR A 20 2.67 2.05 9.15
CA TYR A 20 1.46 2.63 8.59
C TYR A 20 0.34 1.62 8.66
N GLU A 21 -0.83 2.08 9.10
CA GLU A 21 -2.08 1.38 8.90
C GLU A 21 -2.63 1.76 7.52
N VAL A 22 -2.89 0.78 6.67
CA VAL A 22 -3.32 0.96 5.28
C VAL A 22 -4.64 0.25 5.06
N LYS A 23 -5.60 0.93 4.44
CA LYS A 23 -6.95 0.40 4.16
C LYS A 23 -7.31 0.58 2.69
N CYS A 24 -7.87 -0.46 2.09
CA CYS A 24 -8.43 -0.39 0.73
C CYS A 24 -9.71 0.46 0.72
N THR A 25 -9.80 1.41 -0.21
CA THR A 25 -10.97 2.31 -0.35
C THR A 25 -11.63 2.22 -1.72
N GLY A 26 -11.09 1.43 -2.65
CA GLY A 26 -11.74 1.12 -3.91
C GLY A 26 -10.81 0.87 -5.09
N ALA A 27 -11.40 0.76 -6.27
CA ALA A 27 -10.70 0.46 -7.51
C ALA A 27 -9.94 1.65 -8.11
N THR A 28 -8.89 1.34 -8.88
CA THR A 28 -8.23 2.29 -9.79
C THR A 28 -8.50 1.99 -11.26
N ASN A 29 -9.07 0.83 -11.58
CA ASN A 29 -9.33 0.38 -12.94
C ASN A 29 -10.70 -0.32 -13.02
N GLN A 30 -11.18 -0.55 -14.25
CA GLN A 30 -12.49 -1.17 -14.50
C GLN A 30 -12.44 -2.71 -14.55
N ARG A 31 -11.24 -3.31 -14.59
CA ARG A 31 -11.08 -4.77 -14.68
C ARG A 31 -11.51 -5.44 -13.38
N ASP A 32 -11.21 -4.80 -12.25
CA ASP A 32 -11.74 -5.18 -10.95
C ASP A 32 -12.40 -3.95 -10.27
N PRO A 33 -13.72 -3.77 -10.44
CA PRO A 33 -14.44 -2.62 -9.89
C PRO A 33 -14.62 -2.69 -8.36
N HIS A 34 -14.44 -3.86 -7.73
CA HIS A 34 -14.64 -4.06 -6.29
C HIS A 34 -13.47 -4.85 -5.67
N PRO A 35 -12.24 -4.30 -5.70
CA PRO A 35 -11.05 -5.07 -5.34
C PRO A 35 -10.89 -5.24 -3.84
N CYS A 36 -11.57 -4.44 -3.00
CA CYS A 36 -11.42 -4.51 -1.55
C CYS A 36 -12.13 -5.75 -0.99
N THR A 37 -11.44 -6.55 -0.18
CA THR A 37 -11.95 -7.83 0.37
C THR A 37 -12.78 -7.68 1.65
N GLY A 38 -13.05 -6.45 2.09
CA GLY A 38 -13.84 -6.14 3.29
C GLY A 38 -13.08 -6.22 4.62
N GLN A 39 -11.79 -6.55 4.60
CA GLN A 39 -10.91 -6.44 5.78
C GLN A 39 -10.68 -4.96 6.15
N GLU A 40 -10.56 -4.67 7.45
CA GLU A 40 -10.53 -3.30 7.96
C GLU A 40 -9.27 -2.53 7.52
N SER A 41 -8.09 -3.11 7.73
CA SER A 41 -6.80 -2.50 7.41
C SER A 41 -5.66 -3.52 7.55
N VAL A 42 -4.49 -3.15 7.05
CA VAL A 42 -3.23 -3.87 7.25
C VAL A 42 -2.18 -2.92 7.82
N VAL A 43 -1.43 -3.40 8.82
CA VAL A 43 -0.26 -2.67 9.33
C VAL A 43 1.01 -3.15 8.62
N VAL A 44 1.69 -2.20 7.98
CA VAL A 44 2.96 -2.42 7.27
C VAL A 44 4.10 -1.61 7.89
N THR A 45 5.31 -2.15 7.85
CA THR A 45 6.54 -1.43 8.17
C THR A 45 7.27 -1.06 6.88
N ILE A 46 7.71 0.19 6.76
CA ILE A 46 8.50 0.63 5.61
C ILE A 46 9.91 0.05 5.73
N VAL A 47 10.33 -0.75 4.75
CA VAL A 47 11.67 -1.37 4.71
C VAL A 47 12.43 -1.09 3.43
N ASP A 48 11.81 -0.46 2.44
CA ASP A 48 12.42 -0.19 1.14
C ASP A 48 11.90 1.13 0.54
N TYR A 49 12.53 1.55 -0.56
CA TYR A 49 12.20 2.73 -1.34
C TYR A 49 11.61 2.35 -2.70
N CYS A 50 10.49 2.96 -3.05
CA CYS A 50 9.80 2.82 -4.34
C CYS A 50 10.09 4.09 -5.17
N PRO A 51 11.11 4.08 -6.05
CA PRO A 51 11.52 5.26 -6.82
C PRO A 51 10.46 5.69 -7.85
N PRO A 52 10.60 6.90 -8.44
CA PRO A 52 9.79 7.33 -9.57
C PRO A 52 9.73 6.24 -10.67
N GLY A 53 8.53 5.67 -10.88
CA GLY A 53 8.31 4.56 -11.82
C GLY A 53 7.62 3.34 -11.20
N CYS A 54 7.65 3.18 -9.88
CA CYS A 54 6.93 2.12 -9.16
C CYS A 54 5.41 2.42 -9.03
N GLN A 55 4.98 3.67 -9.32
CA GLN A 55 3.59 4.07 -9.51
C GLN A 55 2.63 3.80 -8.31
N GLY A 56 3.13 3.86 -7.07
CA GLY A 56 2.31 3.76 -5.85
C GLY A 56 2.70 4.80 -4.79
N THR A 57 1.79 5.11 -3.85
CA THR A 57 2.14 5.90 -2.65
C THR A 57 2.85 5.04 -1.62
N ILE A 58 2.35 3.82 -1.42
CA ILE A 58 2.94 2.75 -0.62
C ILE A 58 2.88 1.50 -1.50
N ASP A 59 4.01 0.85 -1.74
CA ASP A 59 4.07 -0.42 -2.47
C ASP A 59 4.05 -1.57 -1.46
N LEU A 60 2.90 -2.21 -1.35
CA LEU A 60 2.65 -3.26 -0.35
C LEU A 60 3.30 -4.57 -0.80
N SER A 61 3.84 -5.35 0.14
CA SER A 61 4.17 -6.74 -0.18
C SER A 61 2.92 -7.48 -0.68
N GLN A 62 3.12 -8.52 -1.51
CA GLN A 62 2.00 -9.32 -2.03
C GLN A 62 1.08 -9.85 -0.92
N GLU A 63 1.66 -10.26 0.21
CA GLU A 63 0.90 -10.69 1.40
C GLU A 63 0.05 -9.54 1.98
N ALA A 64 0.62 -8.35 2.12
CA ALA A 64 -0.10 -7.17 2.61
C ALA A 64 -1.21 -6.71 1.66
N PHE A 65 -0.97 -6.79 0.36
CA PHE A 65 -1.97 -6.46 -0.65
C PHE A 65 -3.10 -7.47 -0.71
N ALA A 66 -2.82 -8.77 -0.50
CA ALA A 66 -3.80 -9.85 -0.55
C ALA A 66 -4.69 -9.93 0.70
N SER A 67 -4.16 -9.57 1.88
CA SER A 67 -5.03 -9.03 2.95
C SER A 67 -5.64 -7.72 2.43
N ILE A 68 -6.78 -7.18 2.78
CA ILE A 68 -7.33 -5.91 2.23
C ILE A 68 -7.77 -5.88 0.75
N ALA A 69 -7.15 -6.56 -0.23
CA ALA A 69 -7.58 -6.48 -1.63
C ALA A 69 -7.28 -7.72 -2.52
N ASN A 70 -7.98 -7.83 -3.65
CA ASN A 70 -7.76 -8.83 -4.68
C ASN A 70 -6.45 -8.54 -5.45
N PRO A 71 -5.44 -9.43 -5.41
CA PRO A 71 -4.16 -9.22 -6.10
C PRO A 71 -4.27 -8.93 -7.60
N ASP A 72 -5.28 -9.49 -8.28
CA ASP A 72 -5.49 -9.29 -9.72
C ASP A 72 -5.86 -7.84 -10.08
N ALA A 73 -6.30 -7.04 -9.10
CA ALA A 73 -6.56 -5.62 -9.29
C ALA A 73 -5.27 -4.85 -9.60
N GLY A 74 -4.12 -5.33 -9.11
CA GLY A 74 -2.78 -4.76 -9.29
C GLY A 74 -2.55 -3.40 -8.60
N LYS A 75 -3.55 -2.54 -8.55
CA LYS A 75 -3.50 -1.22 -7.92
C LYS A 75 -4.86 -0.81 -7.37
N ILE A 76 -4.88 -0.33 -6.15
CA ILE A 76 -6.09 0.08 -5.42
C ILE A 76 -5.95 1.51 -4.90
N LYS A 77 -7.09 2.15 -4.62
CA LYS A 77 -7.11 3.36 -3.81
C LYS A 77 -6.99 2.95 -2.35
N ILE A 78 -6.21 3.73 -1.59
CA ILE A 78 -5.99 3.49 -0.17
C ILE A 78 -6.19 4.76 0.65
N SER A 79 -6.59 4.59 1.90
CA SER A 79 -6.32 5.53 2.98
C SER A 79 -5.21 4.96 3.85
N PHE A 80 -4.32 5.81 4.37
CA PHE A 80 -3.24 5.38 5.25
C PHE A 80 -2.93 6.43 6.31
N GLN A 81 -2.47 5.98 7.46
CA GLN A 81 -2.05 6.84 8.57
C GLN A 81 -0.81 6.27 9.26
N SER A 82 0.08 7.15 9.71
CA SER A 82 1.22 6.77 10.53
C SER A 82 0.76 6.32 11.91
N MET A 83 1.40 5.30 12.46
CA MET A 83 1.21 4.85 13.84
C MET A 83 2.25 5.47 14.78
#